data_AF-A0A2M9LCH3-F1
#
_entry.id   AF-A0A2M9LCH3-F1
#
_cell.length_a   1.000
_cell.length_b   1.000
_cell.length_c   1.000
_cell.angle_alpha   90.00
_cell.angle_beta   90.00
_cell.angle_gamma   90.00
#
_symmetry.space_group_name_H-M   'P 1'
#
loop_
_entity.id
_entity.type
_entity.pdbx_description
1 polymer ?
#
loop_
_entity_poly.entity_id
_entity_poly.type
_entity_poly.pdbx_seq_one_letter_code
_entity_poly.pdbx_strand_id
1 'polypeptide(L)'
;MHEQLDPAADTGLTVFRCAACDAALTGALRQLPAVPPPPFHAWWEAETPGPSPATVPAGCFAVETGPCGPLMSTGAGVVPRERVPDANGQPLIPRGPRGSIVLNPDDAFGLEVRHASAACCGATPNGGMNQLCACGTLVATLCSDCCLPYELHLAADRVRAVRV
;
A
#
# COMPACT_ATOMS: atom_id res chain seq x y z
N MET A 1 -22.30 36.55 11.71
CA MET A 1 -22.35 35.07 11.65
C MET A 1 -20.90 34.64 11.62
N HIS A 2 -20.33 34.36 12.79
CA HIS A 2 -18.94 33.93 12.90
C HIS A 2 -18.92 32.43 12.61
N GLU A 3 -18.50 32.03 11.41
CA GLU A 3 -18.02 30.66 11.18
C GLU A 3 -16.64 30.56 11.80
N GLN A 4 -16.62 30.10 13.04
CA GLN A 4 -15.41 29.68 13.72
C GLN A 4 -14.87 28.45 12.98
N LEU A 5 -13.80 28.66 12.22
CA LEU A 5 -12.92 27.58 11.75
C LEU A 5 -12.32 26.91 12.99
N ASP A 6 -12.61 25.62 13.16
CA ASP A 6 -12.12 24.79 14.26
C ASP A 6 -10.58 24.83 14.36
N PRO A 7 -10.00 25.26 15.50
CA PRO A 7 -8.55 25.39 15.67
C PRO A 7 -7.90 24.09 16.16
N ALA A 8 -8.14 22.96 15.48
CA ALA A 8 -7.49 21.68 15.79
C ALA A 8 -7.42 20.71 14.59
N ALA A 9 -7.04 21.18 13.41
CA ALA A 9 -6.40 20.28 12.45
C ALA A 9 -4.97 20.03 12.94
N ASP A 10 -4.81 19.08 13.86
CA ASP A 10 -3.53 18.41 14.11
C ASP A 10 -3.10 17.82 12.77
N THR A 11 -2.40 18.59 11.93
CA THR A 11 -1.68 18.07 10.76
C THR A 11 -0.45 17.33 11.24
N GLY A 12 -0.63 16.47 12.24
CA GLY A 12 0.41 15.70 12.91
C GLY A 12 1.07 14.83 11.86
N LEU A 13 2.32 15.14 11.58
CA LEU A 13 3.12 14.32 10.70
C LEU A 13 3.42 13.02 11.44
N THR A 14 3.45 11.92 10.72
CA THR A 14 3.71 10.59 11.29
C THR A 14 4.91 9.99 10.61
N VAL A 15 5.86 9.51 11.41
CA VAL A 15 6.96 8.66 10.96
C VAL A 15 6.63 7.22 11.35
N PHE A 16 6.70 6.30 10.40
CA PHE A 16 6.57 4.88 10.69
C PHE A 16 7.93 4.27 10.97
N ARG A 17 8.02 3.53 12.08
CA ARG A 17 9.22 2.84 12.52
C ARG A 17 8.99 1.34 12.59
N CYS A 18 10.02 0.55 12.34
CA CYS A 18 9.95 -0.89 12.57
C CYS A 18 9.67 -1.19 14.04
N ALA A 19 8.67 -2.01 14.33
CA ALA A 19 8.35 -2.37 15.72
C ALA A 19 9.46 -3.22 16.38
N ALA A 20 10.26 -3.94 15.59
CA ALA A 20 11.32 -4.81 16.11
C ALA A 20 12.62 -4.07 16.45
N CYS A 21 13.08 -3.18 15.56
CA CYS A 21 14.40 -2.51 15.72
C CYS A 21 14.34 -0.98 15.83
N ASP A 22 13.14 -0.39 15.78
CA ASP A 22 12.90 1.06 15.80
C ASP A 22 13.49 1.89 14.65
N ALA A 23 14.07 1.24 13.63
CA ALA A 23 14.52 1.93 12.43
C ALA A 23 13.36 2.68 11.77
N ALA A 24 13.58 3.94 11.40
CA ALA A 24 12.64 4.69 10.58
C ALA A 24 12.51 4.00 9.23
N LEU A 25 11.27 3.74 8.82
CA LEU A 25 10.92 3.13 7.54
C LEU A 25 10.42 4.16 6.53
N THR A 26 10.02 5.34 7.02
CA THR A 26 9.49 6.45 6.22
C THR A 26 10.04 7.78 6.69
N GLY A 27 9.90 8.80 5.86
CA GLY A 27 9.95 10.19 6.30
C GLY A 27 8.72 10.57 7.14
N ALA A 28 8.58 11.86 7.41
CA ALA A 28 7.40 12.43 8.06
C ALA A 28 6.25 12.53 7.03
N LEU A 29 5.16 11.79 7.26
CA LEU A 29 4.04 11.67 6.32
C LEU A 29 2.77 12.30 6.88
N ARG A 30 1.99 12.92 6.01
CA ARG A 30 0.66 13.46 6.34
C ARG A 30 -0.43 12.40 6.14
N GLN A 31 -1.32 12.26 7.11
CA GLN A 31 -2.46 11.35 6.98
C GLN A 31 -3.54 11.91 6.05
N LEU A 32 -4.02 11.08 5.11
CA LEU A 32 -5.22 11.32 4.33
C LEU A 32 -6.44 10.69 5.01
N PRO A 33 -7.65 11.24 4.79
CA PRO A 33 -8.88 10.73 5.42
C PRO A 33 -9.25 9.31 4.94
N ALA A 34 -8.88 8.95 3.71
CA ALA A 34 -9.11 7.64 3.12
C ALA A 34 -8.07 7.38 2.03
N VAL A 35 -7.92 6.12 1.61
CA VAL A 35 -7.05 5.78 0.49
C VAL A 35 -7.69 6.30 -0.81
N PRO A 36 -6.98 7.10 -1.63
CA PRO A 36 -7.51 7.56 -2.92
C PRO A 36 -7.88 6.38 -3.82
N PRO A 37 -8.83 6.54 -4.76
CA PRO A 37 -9.04 5.53 -5.79
C PRO A 37 -7.73 5.30 -6.56
N PRO A 38 -7.40 4.05 -6.93
CA PRO A 38 -6.23 3.78 -7.75
C PRO A 38 -6.35 4.56 -9.06
N PRO A 39 -5.29 5.24 -9.50
CA PRO A 39 -5.36 6.08 -10.67
C PRO A 39 -5.61 5.21 -11.90
N PHE A 40 -6.71 5.45 -12.61
CA PHE A 40 -6.96 4.84 -13.91
C PHE A 40 -6.03 5.51 -14.93
N HIS A 41 -5.24 4.72 -15.65
CA HIS A 41 -4.40 5.25 -16.71
C HIS A 41 -4.63 4.57 -18.05
N ALA A 42 -4.79 5.39 -19.09
CA ALA A 42 -4.93 4.98 -20.48
C ALA A 42 -3.72 4.19 -21.02
N TRP A 43 -2.57 4.17 -20.33
CA TRP A 43 -1.42 3.36 -20.76
C TRP A 43 -1.58 1.87 -20.49
N TRP A 44 -2.56 1.43 -19.69
CA TRP A 44 -2.97 0.02 -19.66
C TRP A 44 -3.52 -0.48 -21.01
N GLU A 45 -3.90 0.45 -21.89
CA GLU A 45 -4.31 0.19 -23.26
C GLU A 45 -3.21 0.59 -24.28
N ALA A 46 -2.05 1.09 -23.83
CA ALA A 46 -0.96 1.51 -24.71
C ALA A 46 -0.01 0.35 -25.04
N GLU A 47 0.57 0.38 -26.25
CA GLU A 47 1.50 -0.65 -26.72
C GLU A 47 2.80 -0.74 -25.90
N THR A 48 3.21 0.35 -25.24
CA THR A 48 4.33 0.36 -24.29
C THR A 48 3.84 0.84 -22.92
N PRO A 49 3.59 -0.07 -21.98
CA PRO A 49 3.17 0.29 -20.64
C PRO A 49 4.29 1.03 -19.88
N GLY A 50 3.97 2.16 -19.24
CA GLY A 50 4.86 2.83 -18.29
C GLY A 50 4.72 2.28 -16.86
N PRO A 51 5.51 2.75 -15.88
CA PRO A 51 5.28 2.36 -14.49
C PRO A 51 3.94 2.91 -13.99
N SER A 52 3.21 2.11 -13.20
CA SER A 52 2.02 2.59 -12.50
C SER A 52 2.38 3.73 -11.55
N PRO A 53 1.68 4.87 -11.60
CA PRO A 53 1.89 5.92 -10.62
C PRO A 53 1.34 5.49 -9.25
N ALA A 54 1.91 6.07 -8.20
CA ALA A 54 1.49 5.77 -6.85
C ALA A 54 0.05 6.19 -6.59
N THR A 55 -0.74 5.32 -5.95
CA THR A 55 -2.12 5.62 -5.56
C THR A 55 -2.19 6.69 -4.46
N VAL A 56 -1.26 6.63 -3.52
CA VAL A 56 -1.13 7.64 -2.47
C VAL A 56 -0.08 8.66 -2.94
N PRO A 57 -0.37 9.97 -2.91
CA PRO A 57 0.61 11.00 -3.23
C PRO A 57 1.85 10.92 -2.33
N ALA A 58 3.00 11.30 -2.85
CA ALA A 58 4.23 11.38 -2.06
C ALA A 58 4.05 12.27 -0.81
N GLY A 59 4.74 11.92 0.28
CA GLY A 59 4.63 12.59 1.58
C GLY A 59 3.30 12.34 2.31
N CYS A 60 2.48 11.39 1.85
CA CYS A 60 1.19 11.08 2.44
C CYS A 60 1.04 9.58 2.78
N PHE A 61 0.15 9.28 3.72
CA PHE A 61 -0.30 7.92 3.98
C PHE A 61 -1.82 7.89 4.20
N ALA A 62 -2.43 6.73 4.02
CA ALA A 62 -3.83 6.48 4.37
C ALA A 62 -3.95 5.12 5.07
N VAL A 63 -4.98 4.94 5.89
CA VAL A 63 -5.29 3.64 6.50
C VAL A 63 -6.37 2.95 5.68
N GLU A 64 -6.05 1.80 5.11
CA GLU A 64 -7.03 0.95 4.43
C GLU A 64 -7.88 0.23 5.49
N THR A 65 -9.16 0.60 5.55
CA THR A 65 -10.11 0.06 6.52
C THR A 65 -10.81 -1.20 6.00
N GLY A 66 -10.78 -1.43 4.68
CA GLY A 66 -11.15 -2.70 4.07
C GLY A 66 -10.08 -3.79 4.28
N PRO A 67 -10.40 -5.07 4.03
CA PRO A 67 -9.36 -6.08 3.96
C PRO A 67 -8.43 -5.72 2.79
N CYS A 68 -7.13 -5.58 3.05
CA CYS A 68 -6.13 -5.37 2.01
C CYS A 68 -5.58 -6.72 1.53
N GLY A 69 -4.85 -6.76 0.42
CA GLY A 69 -4.14 -7.97 -0.02
C GLY A 69 -4.67 -8.55 -1.33
N PRO A 70 -3.94 -9.53 -1.89
CA PRO A 70 -4.24 -10.11 -3.18
C PRO A 70 -5.64 -10.72 -3.17
N LEU A 71 -6.43 -10.41 -4.20
CA LEU A 71 -7.62 -11.16 -4.50
C LEU A 71 -7.21 -12.53 -5.02
N MET A 72 -7.42 -13.59 -4.24
CA MET A 72 -7.19 -14.95 -4.72
C MET A 72 -8.35 -15.39 -5.61
N SER A 73 -8.21 -15.14 -6.92
CA SER A 73 -8.85 -15.98 -7.94
C SER A 73 -7.92 -17.16 -8.21
N THR A 74 -8.46 -18.37 -8.34
CA THR A 74 -7.73 -19.53 -8.86
C THR A 74 -7.36 -19.30 -10.32
N GLY A 75 -6.35 -18.48 -10.57
CA GLY A 75 -5.85 -18.12 -11.89
C GLY A 75 -6.10 -16.64 -12.24
N ALA A 76 -5.04 -16.01 -12.74
CA ALA A 76 -4.91 -14.62 -13.20
C ALA A 76 -4.92 -13.55 -12.09
N GLY A 77 -3.73 -12.97 -11.87
CA GLY A 77 -3.51 -11.85 -10.97
C GLY A 77 -4.15 -10.58 -11.50
N VAL A 78 -5.23 -10.17 -10.85
CA VAL A 78 -5.72 -8.79 -10.90
C VAL A 78 -6.00 -8.40 -9.45
N VAL A 79 -5.54 -7.22 -9.02
CA VAL A 79 -6.03 -6.57 -7.79
C VAL A 79 -6.89 -5.36 -8.15
N PRO A 80 -8.18 -5.54 -8.47
CA PRO A 80 -9.13 -4.47 -8.40
C PRO A 80 -9.45 -4.22 -6.92
N ARG A 81 -9.45 -2.97 -6.47
CA ARG A 81 -10.09 -2.64 -5.17
C ARG A 81 -11.61 -2.82 -5.20
N GLU A 82 -12.16 -3.01 -6.39
CA GLU A 82 -13.57 -3.33 -6.62
C GLU A 82 -13.79 -4.85 -6.65
N ARG A 83 -15.01 -5.27 -6.31
CA ARG A 83 -15.43 -6.68 -6.31
C ARG A 83 -15.44 -7.23 -7.74
N VAL A 84 -14.27 -7.56 -8.28
CA VAL A 84 -14.21 -8.26 -9.54
C VAL A 84 -14.55 -9.73 -9.29
N PRO A 85 -15.50 -10.29 -10.05
CA PRO A 85 -15.79 -11.71 -9.96
C PRO A 85 -14.59 -12.55 -10.42
N ASP A 86 -14.35 -13.70 -9.81
CA ASP A 86 -13.42 -14.70 -10.32
C ASP A 86 -13.90 -15.26 -11.68
N ALA A 87 -13.13 -16.19 -12.26
CA ALA A 87 -13.50 -16.85 -13.52
C ALA A 87 -14.87 -17.58 -13.47
N ASN A 88 -15.42 -17.81 -12.27
CA ASN A 88 -16.71 -18.45 -12.02
C ASN A 88 -17.80 -17.44 -11.61
N GLY A 89 -17.55 -16.14 -11.67
CA GLY A 89 -18.50 -15.11 -11.27
C GLY A 89 -18.63 -14.89 -9.76
N GLN A 90 -17.74 -15.45 -8.93
CA GLN A 90 -17.77 -15.28 -7.48
C GLN A 90 -17.01 -14.02 -7.06
N PRO A 91 -17.56 -13.20 -6.15
CA PRO A 91 -16.88 -11.99 -5.70
C PRO A 91 -15.56 -12.35 -5.02
N LEU A 92 -14.46 -11.79 -5.53
CA LEU A 92 -13.16 -11.92 -4.91
C LEU A 92 -13.14 -11.14 -3.58
N ILE A 93 -12.88 -11.84 -2.48
CA ILE A 93 -12.84 -11.25 -1.13
C ILE A 93 -11.37 -11.08 -0.75
N PRO A 94 -10.89 -9.84 -0.54
CA PRO A 94 -9.55 -9.64 0.00
C PRO A 94 -9.46 -10.31 1.39
N ARG A 95 -8.39 -11.05 1.64
CA ARG A 95 -8.16 -11.79 2.90
C ARG A 95 -6.91 -11.35 3.68
N GLY A 96 -6.22 -10.30 3.25
CA GLY A 96 -5.09 -9.79 4.01
C GLY A 96 -5.52 -8.99 5.24
N PRO A 97 -4.53 -8.57 6.04
CA PRO A 97 -4.76 -7.91 7.32
C PRO A 97 -5.58 -6.62 7.14
N ARG A 98 -6.49 -6.34 8.08
CA ARG A 98 -7.23 -5.06 8.09
C ARG A 98 -6.36 -3.96 8.68
N GLY A 99 -6.59 -2.71 8.27
CA GLY A 99 -5.89 -1.56 8.83
C GLY A 99 -4.47 -1.37 8.30
N SER A 100 -4.15 -1.88 7.11
CA SER A 100 -2.84 -1.62 6.52
C SER A 100 -2.65 -0.13 6.26
N ILE A 101 -1.45 0.36 6.51
CA ILE A 101 -1.07 1.74 6.20
C ILE A 101 -0.54 1.75 4.76
N VAL A 102 -1.27 2.43 3.88
CA VAL A 102 -0.95 2.55 2.45
C VAL A 102 -0.22 3.86 2.21
N LEU A 103 0.90 3.81 1.51
CA LEU A 103 1.72 4.97 1.16
C LEU A 103 2.35 4.81 -0.23
N ASN A 104 2.95 5.89 -0.74
CA ASN A 104 3.75 5.84 -1.95
C ASN A 104 5.01 5.00 -1.70
N PRO A 105 5.28 3.92 -2.45
CA PRO A 105 6.48 3.11 -2.24
C PRO A 105 7.79 3.90 -2.14
N ASP A 106 7.89 5.04 -2.84
CA ASP A 106 9.09 5.87 -2.86
C ASP A 106 9.31 6.67 -1.56
N ASP A 107 8.29 6.78 -0.69
CA ASP A 107 8.41 7.41 0.63
C ASP A 107 9.04 6.45 1.68
N ALA A 108 9.21 5.17 1.32
CA ALA A 108 9.82 4.18 2.18
C ALA A 108 11.32 4.02 1.89
N PHE A 109 12.11 3.81 2.94
CA PHE A 109 13.55 3.59 2.81
C PHE A 109 14.07 2.53 3.78
N GLY A 110 15.22 1.94 3.44
CA GLY A 110 15.82 0.87 4.25
C GLY A 110 15.04 -0.45 4.20
N LEU A 111 14.25 -0.65 3.14
CA LEU A 111 13.51 -1.88 2.87
C LEU A 111 14.19 -2.69 1.76
N GLU A 112 14.23 -4.01 1.95
CA GLU A 112 14.68 -4.98 0.95
C GLU A 112 13.49 -5.80 0.44
N VAL A 113 13.37 -5.91 -0.89
CA VAL A 113 12.32 -6.71 -1.52
C VAL A 113 12.69 -8.19 -1.49
N ARG A 114 11.88 -9.00 -0.82
CA ARG A 114 11.93 -10.46 -0.87
C ARG A 114 10.74 -10.98 -1.66
N HIS A 115 10.93 -11.27 -2.95
CA HIS A 115 9.89 -11.81 -3.81
C HIS A 115 9.30 -13.10 -3.21
N ALA A 116 8.02 -13.02 -2.83
CA ALA A 116 7.28 -14.13 -2.23
C ALA A 116 6.49 -14.94 -3.27
N SER A 117 6.41 -14.43 -4.52
CA SER A 117 5.72 -15.05 -5.65
C SER A 117 6.29 -14.53 -6.97
N ALA A 118 6.03 -15.26 -8.06
CA ALA A 118 6.36 -14.80 -9.41
C ALA A 118 5.59 -13.51 -9.77
N ALA A 119 6.22 -12.66 -10.58
CA ALA A 119 5.71 -11.40 -11.10
C ALA A 119 6.16 -11.26 -12.56
N CYS A 120 5.40 -10.54 -13.39
CA CYS A 120 5.82 -10.22 -14.75
C CYS A 120 6.92 -9.16 -14.72
N CYS A 121 6.74 -8.16 -13.87
CA CYS A 121 7.70 -7.11 -13.58
C CYS A 121 7.51 -6.71 -12.09
N GLY A 122 8.54 -6.27 -11.35
CA GLY A 122 8.35 -5.83 -9.96
C GLY A 122 7.88 -6.89 -8.94
N ALA A 123 7.12 -6.47 -7.93
CA ALA A 123 6.69 -7.31 -6.81
C ALA A 123 5.15 -7.46 -6.73
N THR A 124 4.72 -8.66 -6.35
CA THR A 124 3.29 -9.01 -6.20
C THR A 124 2.94 -9.29 -4.74
N PRO A 125 1.68 -9.03 -4.34
CA PRO A 125 1.21 -9.31 -2.98
C PRO A 125 0.77 -10.78 -2.78
N ASN A 126 0.73 -11.61 -3.85
CA ASN A 126 0.21 -12.97 -3.85
C ASN A 126 0.92 -13.95 -2.88
N GLY A 127 2.18 -13.70 -2.55
CA GLY A 127 2.94 -14.47 -1.55
C GLY A 127 2.93 -13.89 -0.13
N GLY A 128 2.15 -12.83 0.11
CA GLY A 128 2.13 -12.09 1.38
C GLY A 128 3.21 -11.02 1.48
N MET A 129 3.62 -10.68 2.71
CA MET A 129 4.63 -9.64 2.96
C MET A 129 5.94 -9.95 2.22
N ASN A 130 6.44 -8.95 1.51
CA ASN A 130 7.60 -9.04 0.64
C ASN A 130 8.63 -7.92 0.90
N GLN A 131 8.45 -7.11 1.95
CA GLN A 131 9.42 -6.08 2.36
C GLN A 131 10.03 -6.40 3.72
N LEU A 132 11.35 -6.53 3.73
CA LEU A 132 12.17 -6.70 4.93
C LEU A 132 12.72 -5.34 5.37
N CYS A 133 12.61 -5.03 6.66
CA CYS A 133 13.48 -4.03 7.26
C CYS A 133 14.93 -4.56 7.28
N ALA A 134 15.92 -3.67 7.33
CA ALA A 134 17.33 -4.00 7.48
C ALA A 134 17.65 -4.95 8.66
N CYS A 135 16.78 -5.04 9.68
CA CYS A 135 16.91 -6.00 10.77
C CYS A 135 16.43 -7.44 10.42
N GLY A 136 15.97 -7.67 9.20
CA GLY A 136 15.45 -8.95 8.72
C GLY A 136 13.97 -9.22 9.05
N THR A 137 13.26 -8.26 9.66
CA THR A 137 11.82 -8.42 9.96
C THR A 137 10.96 -8.01 8.78
N LEU A 138 9.99 -8.84 8.40
CA LEU A 138 8.95 -8.46 7.44
C LEU A 138 8.03 -7.40 8.04
N VAL A 139 7.87 -6.29 7.33
CA VAL A 139 7.10 -5.11 7.80
C VAL A 139 6.04 -4.65 6.82
N ALA A 140 6.11 -5.04 5.54
CA ALA A 140 5.20 -4.52 4.53
C ALA A 140 5.01 -5.46 3.32
N THR A 141 4.01 -5.12 2.52
CA THR A 141 3.73 -5.72 1.20
C THR A 141 3.82 -4.63 0.13
N LEU A 142 4.69 -4.82 -0.84
CA LEU A 142 4.84 -3.98 -2.03
C LEU A 142 4.05 -4.57 -3.20
N CYS A 143 3.26 -3.71 -3.83
CA CYS A 143 2.64 -3.91 -5.12
C CYS A 143 3.36 -3.00 -6.12
N SER A 144 4.18 -3.59 -7.00
CA SER A 144 4.90 -2.85 -8.04
C SER A 144 4.94 -3.56 -9.39
N ASP A 145 4.16 -4.63 -9.53
CA ASP A 145 3.93 -5.24 -10.84
C ASP A 145 3.08 -4.33 -11.72
N CYS A 146 3.41 -4.32 -13.01
CA CYS A 146 2.83 -3.46 -14.05
C CYS A 146 1.32 -3.65 -14.18
N CYS A 147 0.80 -4.81 -13.77
CA CYS A 147 -0.62 -5.13 -13.75
C CYS A 147 -1.30 -4.79 -12.42
N LEU A 148 -0.60 -4.16 -11.47
CA LEU A 148 -1.11 -3.79 -10.15
C LEU A 148 -0.98 -2.26 -9.92
N PRO A 149 -1.75 -1.71 -8.98
CA PRO A 149 -1.48 -0.38 -8.43
C PRO A 149 -0.08 -0.32 -7.79
N TYR A 150 0.57 0.83 -7.90
CA TYR A 150 1.87 1.07 -7.26
C TYR A 150 1.67 1.53 -5.82
N GLU A 151 1.81 0.59 -4.88
CA GLU A 151 1.39 0.78 -3.48
C GLU A 151 2.30 0.01 -2.52
N LEU A 152 2.59 0.61 -1.37
CA LEU A 152 3.20 -0.08 -0.24
C LEU A 152 2.24 -0.14 0.93
N HIS A 153 1.99 -1.34 1.43
CA HIS A 153 1.14 -1.62 2.59
C HIS A 153 2.00 -2.02 3.79
N LEU A 154 2.26 -1.08 4.71
CA LEU A 154 2.86 -1.43 6.00
C LEU A 154 1.86 -2.23 6.85
N ALA A 155 2.34 -3.31 7.45
CA ALA A 155 1.55 -4.11 8.37
C ALA A 155 1.47 -3.40 9.73
N ALA A 156 0.26 -3.01 10.13
CA ALA A 156 0.04 -2.18 11.33
C ALA A 156 0.53 -2.84 12.63
N ASP A 157 0.60 -4.17 12.71
CA ASP A 157 1.15 -4.91 13.84
C ASP A 157 2.69 -4.96 13.84
N ARG A 158 3.35 -4.55 12.74
CA ARG A 158 4.81 -4.60 12.55
C ARG A 158 5.48 -3.24 12.54
N VAL A 159 4.71 -2.16 12.65
CA VAL A 159 5.22 -0.79 12.66
C VAL A 159 4.66 0.01 13.83
N ARG A 160 5.44 0.97 14.31
CA ARG A 160 5.01 1.99 15.27
C ARG A 160 4.83 3.32 14.55
N ALA A 161 3.68 3.97 14.77
CA ALA A 161 3.45 5.34 14.35
C ALA A 161 3.97 6.30 15.42
N VAL A 162 4.88 7.21 15.05
CA VAL A 162 5.38 8.28 15.91
C VAL A 162 4.94 9.61 15.34
N ARG A 163 4.12 10.36 16.09
CA ARG A 163 3.75 11.73 15.72
C ARG A 163 4.95 12.66 15.93
N VAL A 164 5.21 13.54 14.97
CA VAL A 164 6.33 14.49 14.96
C VAL A 164 5.87 15.88 14.58
#